data_AF-A0A940V9J8-F1
#
_entry.id   AF-A0A940V9J8-F1
#
_cell.length_a   1.000
_cell.length_b   1.000
_cell.length_c   1.000
_cell.angle_alpha   90.00
_cell.angle_beta   90.00
_cell.angle_gamma   90.00
#
_symmetry.space_group_name_H-M   'P 1'
#
loop_
_entity.id
_entity.type
_entity.pdbx_description
1 polymer ?
#
loop_
_entity_poly.entity_id
_entity_poly.type
_entity_poly.pdbx_seq_one_letter_code
_entity_poly.pdbx_strand_id
1 'polypeptide(L)'
;MKPRIGITSWHRNDPDHLERWEAIRDTYTGAVRAAGGLPIILPIADDDPEMVGGYLAAVDGLLFTGGEDIAPAYYGEARDERCQEPDPERDLFEIHLARAAVERRVPTLGICRGLQ
;
A
#
# COMPACT_ATOMS: atom_id res chain seq x y z
N MET A 1 4.55 -10.32 22.39
CA MET A 1 4.29 -9.00 21.80
C MET A 1 3.39 -9.21 20.59
N LYS A 2 2.45 -8.31 20.27
CA LYS A 2 1.60 -8.46 19.05
C LYS A 2 2.45 -8.16 17.80
N PRO A 3 2.36 -8.95 16.71
CA PRO A 3 3.07 -8.64 15.46
C PRO A 3 2.60 -7.30 14.86
N ARG A 4 3.54 -6.43 14.49
CA ARG A 4 3.32 -5.13 13.85
C ARG A 4 3.04 -5.35 12.37
N ILE A 5 1.83 -5.06 11.92
CA ILE A 5 1.45 -5.23 10.51
C ILE A 5 1.32 -3.86 9.88
N GLY A 6 2.22 -3.55 8.95
CA GLY A 6 2.14 -2.34 8.12
C GLY A 6 1.02 -2.49 7.10
N ILE A 7 0.18 -1.47 6.97
CA ILE A 7 -0.97 -1.49 6.08
C ILE A 7 -0.92 -0.25 5.19
N THR A 8 -0.84 -0.45 3.88
CA THR A 8 -0.70 0.67 2.93
C THR A 8 -1.98 1.51 2.87
N SER A 9 -1.82 2.83 2.89
CA SER A 9 -2.92 3.78 2.70
C SER A 9 -3.20 4.02 1.21
N TRP A 10 -4.21 4.82 0.92
CA TRP A 10 -4.49 5.34 -0.42
C TRP A 10 -4.87 6.82 -0.36
N HIS A 11 -4.77 7.54 -1.48
CA HIS A 11 -5.25 8.92 -1.58
C HIS A 11 -6.78 9.00 -1.68
N ARG A 12 -7.44 9.57 -0.68
CA ARG A 12 -8.86 9.91 -0.72
C ARG A 12 -9.01 11.36 -1.20
N ASN A 13 -9.65 11.52 -2.35
CA ASN A 13 -10.03 12.84 -2.85
C ASN A 13 -11.16 13.42 -2.00
N ASP A 14 -10.98 14.65 -1.55
CA ASP A 14 -12.05 15.48 -1.00
C ASP A 14 -12.84 16.10 -2.18
N PRO A 15 -14.19 16.02 -2.20
CA PRO A 15 -15.01 16.66 -3.22
C PRO A 15 -14.79 18.18 -3.35
N ASP A 16 -14.25 18.85 -2.32
CA ASP A 16 -13.95 20.29 -2.36
C ASP A 16 -12.53 20.61 -2.89
N HIS A 17 -11.75 19.59 -3.28
CA HIS A 17 -10.47 19.66 -4.03
C HIS A 17 -9.31 20.48 -3.44
N LEU A 18 -9.39 20.96 -2.20
CA LEU A 18 -8.31 21.76 -1.59
C LEU A 18 -7.28 20.92 -0.80
N GLU A 19 -7.65 19.71 -0.38
CA GLU A 19 -6.82 18.85 0.47
C GLU A 19 -6.86 17.39 0.00
N ARG A 20 -5.70 16.72 0.05
CA ARG A 20 -5.57 15.29 -0.25
C ARG A 20 -5.31 14.54 1.05
N TRP A 21 -6.15 13.56 1.33
CA TRP A 21 -6.05 12.75 2.54
C TRP A 21 -5.46 11.40 2.22
N GLU A 22 -4.63 10.87 3.11
CA GLU A 22 -4.30 9.45 3.11
C GLU A 22 -5.26 8.70 4.02
N ALA A 23 -5.86 7.63 3.52
CA ALA A 23 -6.92 6.93 4.23
C ALA A 23 -6.82 5.41 4.07
N ILE A 24 -7.56 4.71 4.92
CA ILE A 24 -7.74 3.26 4.87
C ILE A 24 -9.15 2.88 5.31
N ARG A 25 -9.71 1.77 4.79
CA ARG A 25 -10.98 1.21 5.28
C ARG A 25 -10.69 0.59 6.64
N ASP A 26 -11.51 0.90 7.63
CA ASP A 26 -11.39 0.35 8.98
C ASP A 26 -11.42 -1.19 9.02
N THR A 27 -12.06 -1.83 8.03
CA THR A 27 -12.06 -3.29 7.82
C THR A 27 -10.66 -3.90 7.77
N TYR A 28 -9.66 -3.25 7.17
CA TYR A 28 -8.29 -3.76 7.14
C TYR A 28 -7.66 -3.76 8.54
N THR A 29 -7.74 -2.63 9.25
CA THR A 29 -7.21 -2.54 10.62
C THR A 29 -8.00 -3.42 11.60
N GLY A 30 -9.30 -3.58 11.37
CA GLY A 30 -10.19 -4.48 12.11
C GLY A 30 -9.80 -5.95 11.92
N ALA A 31 -9.55 -6.38 10.69
CA ALA A 31 -9.12 -7.73 10.37
C ALA A 31 -7.76 -8.07 11.01
N VAL A 32 -6.79 -7.15 10.92
CA VAL A 32 -5.48 -7.32 11.58
C VAL A 32 -5.63 -7.46 13.09
N ARG A 33 -6.46 -6.62 13.72
CA ARG A 33 -6.74 -6.70 15.17
C ARG A 33 -7.39 -8.03 15.55
N ALA A 34 -8.38 -8.48 14.76
CA ALA A 34 -9.07 -9.74 14.98
C ALA A 34 -8.13 -10.96 14.84
N ALA A 35 -7.13 -10.87 13.97
CA ALA A 35 -6.07 -11.87 13.81
C ALA A 35 -4.97 -11.80 14.90
N GLY A 36 -5.06 -10.86 15.85
CA GLY A 36 -4.09 -10.70 16.95
C GLY A 36 -2.90 -9.79 16.65
N GLY A 37 -2.87 -9.12 15.49
CA GLY A 37 -1.84 -8.17 15.11
C GLY A 37 -2.05 -6.75 15.67
N LEU A 38 -1.00 -5.94 15.59
CA LEU A 38 -0.98 -4.50 15.83
C LEU A 38 -0.95 -3.78 14.47
N PRO A 39 -2.05 -3.16 14.01
CA PRO A 39 -2.07 -2.46 12.74
C PRO A 39 -1.27 -1.15 12.82
N ILE A 40 -0.44 -0.89 11.81
CA ILE A 40 0.29 0.36 11.60
C ILE A 40 -0.06 0.86 10.20
N ILE A 41 -0.68 2.03 10.10
CA ILE A 41 -0.98 2.63 8.79
C ILE A 41 0.32 3.21 8.25
N LEU A 42 0.65 2.89 7.01
CA LEU A 42 1.81 3.42 6.30
C LEU A 42 1.33 4.52 5.35
N PRO A 43 1.74 5.78 5.59
CA PRO A 43 1.62 6.87 4.61
C PRO A 43 2.24 6.51 3.26
N ILE A 44 1.78 7.16 2.20
CA ILE A 44 2.42 7.04 0.89
C ILE A 44 3.73 7.83 0.96
N ALA A 45 4.84 7.11 0.77
CA ALA A 45 6.16 7.72 0.57
C ALA A 45 6.48 7.76 -0.93
N ASP A 46 7.65 8.27 -1.29
CA ASP A 46 8.22 8.09 -2.63
C ASP A 46 9.01 6.77 -2.72
N ASP A 47 9.87 6.65 -3.73
CA ASP A 47 10.78 5.52 -3.91
C ASP A 47 12.08 5.64 -3.10
N ASP A 48 12.16 6.55 -2.11
CA ASP A 48 13.34 6.72 -1.27
C ASP A 48 13.67 5.42 -0.50
N PRO A 49 14.86 4.82 -0.75
CA PRO A 49 15.30 3.62 -0.05
C PRO A 49 15.37 3.76 1.47
N GLU A 50 15.62 4.97 2.00
CA GLU A 50 15.65 5.21 3.45
C GLU A 50 14.23 5.10 4.04
N MET A 51 13.24 5.70 3.38
CA MET A 51 11.83 5.63 3.79
C MET A 51 11.28 4.21 3.70
N VAL A 52 11.45 3.55 2.54
CA VAL A 52 11.04 2.15 2.34
C VAL A 52 11.76 1.24 3.34
N GLY A 53 13.06 1.46 3.53
CA GLY A 53 13.87 0.69 4.45
C GLY A 53 13.44 0.84 5.91
N GLY A 54 13.09 2.06 6.32
CA GLY A 54 12.59 2.40 7.63
C GLY A 54 11.24 1.74 7.92
N TYR A 55 10.30 1.77 6.96
CA TYR A 55 9.02 1.08 7.12
C TYR A 55 9.18 -0.43 7.28
N LEU A 56 10.01 -1.06 6.44
CA LEU A 56 10.25 -2.50 6.54
C LEU A 56 10.96 -2.91 7.84
N ALA A 57 11.77 -2.03 8.44
CA ALA A 57 12.37 -2.27 9.75
C ALA A 57 11.36 -2.08 10.92
N ALA A 58 10.33 -1.26 10.70
CA ALA A 58 9.33 -0.92 11.71
C ALA A 58 8.17 -1.94 11.81
N VAL A 59 8.07 -2.90 10.89
CA VAL A 59 6.97 -3.87 10.82
C VAL A 59 7.47 -5.32 10.82
N ASP A 60 6.61 -6.23 11.24
CA ASP A 60 6.85 -7.68 11.23
C ASP A 60 6.18 -8.35 10.01
N GLY A 61 5.32 -7.63 9.29
CA GLY A 61 4.65 -8.04 8.07
C GLY A 61 3.92 -6.88 7.39
N LEU A 62 3.52 -7.08 6.13
CA LEU A 62 2.83 -6.11 5.30
C LEU A 62 1.47 -6.60 4.82
N LEU A 63 0.54 -5.66 4.71
CA LEU A 63 -0.77 -5.82 4.10
C LEU A 63 -0.98 -4.72 3.06
N PHE A 64 -0.89 -5.09 1.78
CA PHE A 64 -1.23 -4.19 0.67
C PHE A 64 -2.75 -4.14 0.49
N THR A 65 -3.31 -2.93 0.53
CA THR A 65 -4.76 -2.74 0.48
C THR A 65 -5.29 -2.70 -0.95
N GLY A 66 -6.60 -2.93 -1.08
CA GLY A 66 -7.32 -2.73 -2.34
C GLY A 66 -7.39 -1.24 -2.76
N GLY A 67 -7.84 -1.00 -3.99
CA GLY A 67 -7.95 0.34 -4.57
C GLY A 67 -8.21 0.29 -6.07
N GLU A 68 -7.87 1.38 -6.74
CA GLU A 68 -7.76 1.59 -8.18
C GLU A 68 -6.79 0.64 -8.88
N ASP A 69 -6.86 0.53 -10.20
CA ASP A 69 -5.92 -0.31 -10.96
C ASP A 69 -4.48 0.26 -10.92
N ILE A 70 -3.47 -0.62 -10.86
CA ILE A 70 -2.06 -0.24 -11.04
C ILE A 70 -1.84 0.24 -12.47
N ALA A 71 -1.04 1.31 -12.64
CA ALA A 71 -0.72 1.85 -13.96
C ALA A 71 -0.14 0.78 -14.91
N PRO A 72 -0.73 0.59 -16.11
CA PRO A 72 -0.31 -0.46 -17.04
C PRO A 72 1.16 -0.43 -17.49
N ALA A 73 1.78 0.74 -17.41
CA ALA A 73 3.20 0.90 -17.71
C ALA A 73 4.11 0.03 -16.82
N TYR A 74 3.70 -0.30 -15.59
CA TYR A 74 4.48 -1.16 -14.69
C TYR A 74 4.53 -2.63 -15.15
N TYR A 75 3.61 -3.05 -16.01
CA TYR A 75 3.58 -4.38 -16.61
C TYR A 75 3.67 -4.36 -18.15
N GLY A 76 4.11 -3.23 -18.73
CA GLY A 76 4.48 -3.12 -20.14
C GLY A 76 3.30 -2.93 -21.10
N GLU A 77 2.13 -2.53 -20.62
CA GLU A 77 0.93 -2.30 -21.44
C GLU A 77 0.57 -0.82 -21.54
N ALA A 78 -0.20 -0.49 -22.58
CA ALA A 78 -0.83 0.82 -22.72
C ALA A 78 -2.16 0.86 -21.96
N ARG A 79 -2.53 2.04 -21.45
CA ARG A 79 -3.81 2.19 -20.75
C ARG A 79 -5.00 2.06 -21.70
N ASP A 80 -5.90 1.16 -21.34
CA ASP A 80 -7.22 0.98 -21.95
C ASP A 80 -8.29 1.80 -21.20
N GLU A 81 -9.38 2.18 -21.88
CA GLU A 81 -10.47 2.96 -21.31
C GLU A 81 -11.20 2.26 -20.14
N ARG A 82 -11.10 0.94 -20.04
CA ARG A 82 -11.66 0.14 -18.94
C ARG A 82 -10.80 0.18 -17.67
N CYS A 83 -9.54 0.61 -17.77
CA CYS A 83 -8.64 0.75 -16.63
C CYS A 83 -9.07 1.94 -15.79
N GLN A 84 -9.28 1.70 -14.49
CA GLN A 84 -9.50 2.78 -13.53
C GLN A 84 -8.33 3.78 -13.59
N GLU A 85 -8.58 5.01 -13.16
CA GLU A 85 -7.51 6.02 -13.07
C GLU A 85 -6.51 5.58 -11.99
N PRO A 86 -5.23 5.31 -12.33
CA PRO A 86 -4.24 4.89 -11.34
C PRO A 86 -3.88 6.03 -10.39
N ASP A 87 -3.23 5.67 -9.29
CA ASP A 87 -2.58 6.60 -8.37
C ASP A 87 -1.06 6.48 -8.55
N PRO A 88 -0.40 7.38 -9.32
CA PRO A 88 1.01 7.22 -9.66
C PRO A 88 1.95 7.24 -8.45
N GLU A 89 1.59 8.01 -7.42
CA GLU A 89 2.40 8.12 -6.19
C GLU A 89 2.29 6.84 -5.36
N ARG A 90 1.07 6.32 -5.22
CA ARG A 90 0.85 5.03 -4.55
C ARG A 90 1.47 3.87 -5.32
N ASP A 91 1.35 3.86 -6.65
CA ASP A 91 1.96 2.83 -7.50
C ASP A 91 3.48 2.83 -7.32
N LEU A 92 4.11 4.00 -7.40
CA LEU A 92 5.56 4.14 -7.22
C LEU A 92 5.99 3.59 -5.86
N PHE A 93 5.33 4.04 -4.79
CA PHE A 93 5.61 3.61 -3.43
C PHE A 93 5.45 2.10 -3.23
N GLU A 94 4.25 1.58 -3.55
CA GLU A 94 3.90 0.21 -3.22
C GLU A 94 4.71 -0.79 -4.04
N ILE A 95 5.09 -0.48 -5.28
CA ILE A 95 5.94 -1.33 -6.10
C ILE A 95 7.36 -1.42 -5.53
N HIS A 96 7.92 -0.30 -5.07
CA HIS A 96 9.24 -0.30 -4.41
C HIS A 96 9.18 -1.02 -3.06
N LEU A 97 8.13 -0.76 -2.26
CA LEU A 97 7.91 -1.44 -1.00
C LEU A 97 7.76 -2.95 -1.18
N ALA A 98 7.00 -3.40 -2.18
CA ALA A 98 6.79 -4.82 -2.48
C ALA A 98 8.08 -5.52 -2.91
N ARG A 99 8.87 -4.89 -3.80
CA ARG A 99 10.19 -5.42 -4.21
C ARG A 99 11.12 -5.56 -3.02
N ALA A 100 11.25 -4.52 -2.20
CA ALA A 100 12.10 -4.55 -1.01
C ALA A 100 11.60 -5.54 0.05
N ALA A 101 10.28 -5.72 0.19
CA ALA A 101 9.69 -6.72 1.08
C ALA A 101 10.04 -8.14 0.64
N VAL A 102 9.99 -8.43 -0.66
CA VAL A 102 10.41 -9.72 -1.23
C VAL A 102 11.88 -9.98 -0.98
N GLU A 103 12.74 -9.00 -1.27
CA GLU A 103 14.20 -9.10 -1.04
C GLU A 103 14.53 -9.39 0.43
N ARG A 104 13.83 -8.73 1.36
CA ARG A 104 14.02 -8.88 2.81
C ARG A 104 13.22 -10.04 3.42
N ARG A 105 12.43 -10.75 2.62
CA ARG A 105 11.53 -11.85 3.05
C ARG A 105 10.55 -11.43 4.14
N VAL A 106 10.02 -10.21 4.05
CA VAL A 106 8.97 -9.72 4.94
C VAL A 106 7.65 -10.42 4.57
N PRO A 107 6.96 -11.08 5.53
CA PRO A 107 5.67 -11.69 5.28
C PRO A 107 4.68 -10.67 4.73
N THR A 108 4.06 -10.96 3.59
CA THR A 108 3.25 -10.01 2.84
C THR A 108 1.92 -10.65 2.43
N LEU A 109 0.83 -9.89 2.55
CA LEU A 109 -0.49 -10.22 2.03
C LEU A 109 -0.99 -9.08 1.14
N GLY A 110 -1.45 -9.40 -0.05
CA GLY A 110 -2.10 -8.47 -0.98
C GLY A 110 -3.59 -8.75 -1.09
N ILE A 111 -4.42 -7.70 -1.04
CA ILE A 111 -5.88 -7.81 -1.21
C ILE A 111 -6.34 -6.95 -2.38
N CYS A 112 -7.06 -7.55 -3.33
CA CYS A 112 -7.59 -6.86 -4.53
C CYS A 112 -6.45 -6.19 -5.32
N ARG A 113 -6.41 -4.85 -5.39
CA ARG A 113 -5.27 -4.09 -5.94
C ARG A 113 -3.92 -4.55 -5.38
N GLY A 114 -3.82 -4.75 -4.07
CA GLY A 114 -2.54 -5.18 -3.46
C GLY A 114 -2.07 -6.58 -3.89
N LEU A 115 -2.92 -7.37 -4.55
CA LEU A 115 -2.57 -8.68 -5.15
C LEU A 115 -2.13 -8.55 -6.62
N GLN A 116 -2.56 -7.50 -7.32
CA GLN A 116 -2.18 -7.24 -8.73
C GLN A 116 -0.66 -7.08 -8.84
#